data_AF-A0A0W0R2L7-F1
#
_entry.id   AF-A0A0W0R2L7-F1
#
_cell.length_a   1.000
_cell.length_b   1.000
_cell.length_c   1.000
_cell.angle_alpha   90.00
_cell.angle_beta   90.00
_cell.angle_gamma   90.00
#
_symmetry.space_group_name_H-M   'P 1'
#
loop_
_entity.id
_entity.type
_entity.pdbx_description
1 polymer ?
#
loop_
_entity_poly.entity_id
_entity_poly.type
_entity_poly.pdbx_seq_one_letter_code
_entity_poly.pdbx_strand_id
1 'polypeptide(L)'
;MKAKTEILNSNDFQYHFDRHIYYNKQSKKIFSSEIIEDNTEKWLVDKIQERNNTGSWQIYFNNGCTLEMKKELISELDSSS
;
A
#
# COMPACT_ATOMS: atom_id res chain seq x y z
N MET A 1 2.90 11.34 12.28
CA MET A 1 2.64 11.08 10.84
C MET A 1 3.89 11.20 9.97
N LYS A 2 4.75 12.24 10.11
CA LYS A 2 5.95 12.43 9.26
C LYS A 2 6.83 11.18 9.12
N ALA A 3 7.16 10.51 10.22
CA ALA A 3 8.02 9.33 10.21
C ALA A 3 7.49 8.14 9.37
N LYS A 4 6.18 7.87 9.38
CA LYS A 4 5.58 6.78 8.57
C LYS A 4 5.64 7.10 7.08
N THR A 5 5.34 8.34 6.70
CA THR A 5 5.46 8.80 5.30
C THR A 5 6.91 8.77 4.82
N GLU A 6 7.87 9.14 5.67
CA GLU A 6 9.31 9.03 5.36
C GLU A 6 9.73 7.58 5.15
N ILE A 7 9.30 6.64 6.01
CA ILE A 7 9.55 5.20 5.84
C ILE A 7 9.01 4.72 4.48
N LEU A 8 7.79 5.11 4.10
CA LEU A 8 7.19 4.73 2.82
C LEU A 8 7.99 5.29 1.63
N ASN A 9 8.31 6.58 1.66
CA ASN A 9 9.09 7.23 0.60
C ASN A 9 10.50 6.62 0.46
N SER A 10 11.18 6.31 1.56
CA SER A 10 12.49 5.64 1.54
C SER A 10 12.43 4.21 1.01
N ASN A 11 11.24 3.60 0.92
CA ASN A 11 11.02 2.27 0.37
C ASN A 11 10.27 2.30 -0.98
N ASP A 12 10.38 3.40 -1.73
CA ASP A 12 9.85 3.55 -3.09
C ASP A 12 8.31 3.44 -3.18
N PHE A 13 7.60 3.71 -2.07
CA PHE A 13 6.16 3.84 -2.10
C PHE A 13 5.77 5.21 -2.63
N GLN A 14 4.82 5.22 -3.56
CA GLN A 14 4.21 6.40 -4.14
C GLN A 14 2.84 6.63 -3.49
N TYR A 15 2.47 7.89 -3.28
CA TYR A 15 1.14 8.23 -2.78
C TYR A 15 0.17 8.46 -3.93
N HIS A 16 -0.96 7.75 -3.90
CA HIS A 16 -2.07 7.95 -4.82
C HIS A 16 -3.12 8.85 -4.18
N PHE A 17 -3.13 10.12 -4.58
CA PHE A 17 -3.98 11.15 -3.97
C PHE A 17 -5.46 10.84 -4.08
N ASP A 18 -5.95 10.38 -5.24
CA ASP A 18 -7.39 10.13 -5.46
C ASP A 18 -7.94 9.01 -4.55
N ARG A 19 -7.09 8.03 -4.24
CA ARG A 19 -7.45 6.82 -3.49
C ARG A 19 -6.96 6.84 -2.04
N HIS A 20 -6.23 7.88 -1.64
CA HIS A 20 -5.65 8.05 -0.31
C HIS A 20 -4.83 6.82 0.13
N ILE A 21 -4.02 6.26 -0.77
CA ILE A 21 -3.22 5.04 -0.53
C ILE A 21 -1.75 5.28 -0.87
N TYR A 22 -0.89 4.44 -0.32
CA TYR A 22 0.50 4.30 -0.72
C TYR A 22 0.67 2.97 -1.44
N TYR A 23 1.34 2.98 -2.59
CA TYR A 23 1.59 1.78 -3.38
C TYR A 23 3.03 1.70 -3.84
N ASN A 24 3.54 0.48 -4.01
CA ASN A 24 4.84 0.23 -4.63
C ASN A 24 4.67 -0.90 -5.66
N LYS A 25 4.91 -0.57 -6.94
CA LYS A 25 4.74 -1.51 -8.06
C LYS A 25 5.79 -2.62 -8.08
N GLN A 26 7.01 -2.36 -7.60
CA GLN A 26 8.10 -3.35 -7.56
C GLN A 26 7.80 -4.46 -6.55
N SER A 27 7.36 -4.08 -5.35
CA SER A 27 6.95 -4.99 -4.28
C SER A 27 5.51 -5.53 -4.44
N LYS A 28 4.73 -4.91 -5.34
CA LYS A 28 3.28 -5.12 -5.53
C LYS A 28 2.52 -5.03 -4.21
N LYS A 29 2.69 -3.92 -3.49
CA LYS A 29 2.02 -3.66 -2.20
C LYS A 29 1.24 -2.37 -2.20
N ILE A 30 0.11 -2.38 -1.51
CA ILE A 30 -0.78 -1.23 -1.32
C ILE A 30 -1.16 -1.11 0.15
N PHE A 31 -0.99 0.08 0.71
CA PHE A 31 -1.40 0.43 2.07
C PHE A 31 -2.34 1.63 2.03
N SER A 32 -3.49 1.54 2.68
CA SER A 32 -4.36 2.71 2.88
C SER A 32 -3.76 3.69 3.89
N SER A 33 -4.05 4.98 3.76
CA SER A 33 -3.67 5.95 4.80
C SER A 33 -4.19 5.51 6.18
N GLU A 34 -5.43 5.03 6.25
CA GLU A 34 -6.04 4.54 7.49
C GLU A 34 -5.28 3.39 8.14
N ILE A 35 -4.85 2.37 7.37
CA ILE A 35 -4.11 1.23 7.95
C ILE A 35 -2.74 1.67 8.46
N ILE A 36 -2.11 2.63 7.75
CA ILE A 36 -0.83 3.21 8.17
C ILE A 36 -1.02 3.99 9.46
N GLU A 37 -2.09 4.76 9.59
CA GLU A 37 -2.38 5.56 10.78
C GLU A 37 -2.70 4.68 11.99
N ASP A 38 -3.51 3.65 11.81
CA ASP A 38 -3.97 2.72 12.84
C ASP A 38 -2.85 1.81 13.40
N ASN A 39 -1.84 1.51 12.58
CA ASN A 39 -0.76 0.59 12.96
C ASN A 39 0.52 1.31 13.39
N THR A 40 1.43 0.60 14.07
CA THR A 40 2.72 1.16 14.49
C THR A 40 3.72 1.23 13.33
N GLU A 41 4.74 2.09 13.45
CA GLU A 41 5.85 2.15 12.48
C GLU A 41 6.56 0.79 12.34
N LYS A 42 6.72 0.06 13.45
CA LYS A 42 7.30 -1.29 13.44
C LYS A 42 6.49 -2.25 12.57
N TRP A 43 5.17 -2.23 12.71
CA TRP A 43 4.28 -3.05 11.87
C TRP A 43 4.41 -2.67 10.39
N LEU A 44 4.48 -1.37 10.10
CA LEU A 44 4.65 -0.89 8.72
C LEU A 44 5.97 -1.37 8.11
N VAL A 45 7.08 -1.26 8.85
CA VAL A 45 8.40 -1.74 8.41
C VAL A 45 8.38 -3.25 8.17
N ASP A 46 7.80 -4.03 9.10
CA ASP A 46 7.63 -5.48 8.94
C ASP A 46 6.86 -5.81 7.66
N LYS A 47 5.73 -5.12 7.42
CA LYS A 47 4.93 -5.30 6.22
C LYS A 47 5.58 -4.79 4.95
N ILE A 48 6.47 -3.80 5.00
CA ILE A 48 7.25 -3.40 3.84
C ILE A 48 8.30 -4.46 3.50
N GLN A 49 9.00 -4.98 4.51
CA GLN A 49 10.08 -5.96 4.34
C GLN A 49 9.61 -7.39 4.03
N GLU A 50 8.36 -7.73 4.37
CA GLU A 50 7.75 -9.03 4.05
C GLU A 50 7.89 -9.33 2.55
N ARG A 51 8.43 -10.49 2.16
CA ARG A 51 8.54 -10.79 0.73
C ARG A 51 7.18 -11.17 0.16
N ASN A 52 6.74 -10.45 -0.88
CA ASN A 52 5.54 -10.83 -1.63
C ASN A 52 5.86 -12.00 -2.57
N ASN A 53 5.49 -13.22 -2.19
CA ASN A 53 5.73 -14.44 -2.99
C ASN A 53 4.53 -14.88 -3.82
N THR A 54 3.44 -14.10 -3.80
CA THR A 54 2.17 -14.49 -4.43
C THR A 54 2.10 -14.14 -5.92
N GLY A 55 3.02 -13.30 -6.41
CA GLY A 55 3.00 -12.72 -7.76
C GLY A 55 1.89 -11.69 -7.99
N SER A 56 0.98 -11.53 -7.03
CA SER A 56 -0.19 -10.65 -7.05
C SER A 56 -0.03 -9.48 -6.07
N TRP A 57 -0.88 -8.47 -6.19
CA TRP A 57 -0.86 -7.33 -5.27
C TRP A 57 -1.30 -7.72 -3.87
N GLN A 58 -0.50 -7.35 -2.85
CA GLN A 58 -0.89 -7.43 -1.45
C GLN A 58 -1.52 -6.10 -1.03
N ILE A 59 -2.74 -6.17 -0.50
CA ILE A 59 -3.59 -4.99 -0.24
C ILE A 59 -3.94 -4.94 1.24
N TYR A 60 -3.53 -3.86 1.91
CA TYR A 60 -3.77 -3.62 3.33
C TYR A 60 -4.69 -2.40 3.50
N PHE A 61 -5.93 -2.67 3.89
CA PHE A 61 -6.98 -1.68 4.15
C PHE A 61 -7.55 -1.95 5.54
N ASN A 62 -7.99 -0.90 6.24
CA ASN A 62 -8.88 -1.10 7.39
C ASN A 62 -10.24 -1.58 6.87
N ASN A 63 -11.04 -2.28 7.69
CA ASN A 63 -12.29 -2.93 7.26
C ASN A 63 -13.12 -2.05 6.30
N GLY A 64 -13.52 -2.60 5.13
CA GLY A 64 -14.37 -1.89 4.16
C GLY A 64 -13.97 -2.00 2.69
N CYS A 65 -12.78 -2.55 2.38
CA CYS A 65 -12.36 -2.71 0.99
C CYS A 65 -12.98 -3.95 0.33
N THR A 66 -13.99 -3.76 -0.53
CA THR A 66 -14.64 -4.84 -1.29
C THR A 66 -13.69 -5.46 -2.31
N LEU A 67 -13.99 -6.69 -2.75
CA LEU A 67 -13.18 -7.37 -3.76
C LEU A 67 -13.16 -6.60 -5.09
N GLU A 68 -14.28 -5.95 -5.45
CA GLU A 68 -14.42 -5.15 -6.67
C GLU A 68 -13.51 -3.93 -6.63
N MET A 69 -13.54 -3.15 -5.54
CA MET A 69 -12.65 -2.01 -5.35
C MET A 69 -11.17 -2.40 -5.45
N LYS A 70 -10.78 -3.56 -4.89
CA LYS A 70 -9.40 -4.06 -5.00
C LYS A 70 -9.01 -4.34 -6.45
N LYS A 71 -9.89 -4.96 -7.23
CA LYS A 71 -9.63 -5.27 -8.64
C LYS A 71 -9.51 -3.99 -9.47
N GLU A 72 -10.45 -3.07 -9.31
CA GLU A 72 -10.41 -1.78 -10.00
C GLU A 72 -9.12 -1.02 -9.67
N LEU A 73 -8.75 -0.97 -8.40
CA LEU A 73 -7.53 -0.31 -7.95
C LEU A 73 -6.26 -0.95 -8.55
N ILE A 74 -6.18 -2.28 -8.55
CA ILE A 74 -5.06 -2.99 -9.18
C ILE A 74 -4.98 -2.64 -10.67
N SER A 75 -6.11 -2.67 -11.38
CA SER A 75 -6.16 -2.35 -12.80
C SER A 75 -5.75 -0.91 -13.10
N GLU A 76 -6.18 0.04 -12.27
CA GLU A 76 -5.81 1.46 -12.36
C GLU A 76 -4.29 1.66 -12.19
N LEU A 77 -3.70 1.03 -11.17
CA LEU A 77 -2.27 1.15 -10.87
C LEU A 77 -1.38 0.43 -11.88
N ASP A 78 -1.83 -0.68 -12.47
CA ASP A 78 -1.10 -1.42 -13.51
C ASP A 78 -1.16 -0.66 -14.85
N SER A 79 -2.31 -0.05 -15.17
CA SER A 79 -2.52 0.68 -16.43
C SER A 79 -1.86 2.06 -16.47
N SER A 80 -1.56 2.65 -15.31
CA SER A 80 -0.88 3.94 -15.20
C SER A 80 0.63 3.78 -15.48
N SER A 81 0.99 3.64 -16.76
CA SER A 81 2.39 3.64 -17.25
C SER A 81 2.83 5.01 -17.74
#